data_AF-A0A563U3E7-F1
#
_entry.id   AF-A0A563U3E7-F1
#
_cell.length_a   1.000
_cell.length_b   1.000
_cell.length_c   1.000
_cell.angle_alpha   90.00
_cell.angle_beta   90.00
_cell.angle_gamma   90.00
#
_symmetry.space_group_name_H-M   'P 1'
#
loop_
_entity.id
_entity.type
_entity.pdbx_description
1 polymer ?
#
loop_
_entity_poly.entity_id
_entity_poly.type
_entity_poly.pdbx_seq_one_letter_code
_entity_poly.pdbx_strand_id
1 'polypeptide(L)' 'MSGKFFMLYLVGGTVALALLIYAIVTAYPDINHSGALFYILPTLALYYMAFKTYHAKKDSELM' A
#
# COMPACT_ATOMS: atom_id res chain seq x y z
N MET A 1 16.45 3.60 7.94
CA MET A 1 15.99 2.78 6.79
C MET A 1 16.39 3.51 5.52
N SER A 2 17.17 2.87 4.63
CA SER A 2 17.66 3.53 3.41
C SER A 2 16.47 4.07 2.59
N GLY A 3 16.47 5.38 2.28
CA GLY A 3 15.39 6.05 1.53
C GLY A 3 15.08 5.42 0.17
N LYS A 4 15.95 4.52 -0.32
CA LYS A 4 15.75 3.71 -1.53
C LYS A 4 14.51 2.80 -1.47
N PHE A 5 14.10 2.36 -0.27
CA PHE A 5 12.93 1.48 -0.13
C PHE A 5 11.59 2.24 -0.05
N PHE A 6 11.60 3.53 0.27
CA PHE A 6 10.37 4.35 0.35
C PHE A 6 9.61 4.33 -0.98
N MET A 7 10.33 4.53 -2.10
CA MET A 7 9.74 4.55 -3.43
C MET A 7 9.19 3.18 -3.83
N LEU A 8 9.82 2.10 -3.37
CA LEU A 8 9.37 0.72 -3.55
C LEU A 8 8.05 0.45 -2.81
N TYR A 9 7.92 0.92 -1.57
CA TYR A 9 6.68 0.79 -0.79
C TYR A 9 5.56 1.69 -1.33
N LEU A 10 5.89 2.88 -1.82
CA LEU A 10 4.91 3.81 -2.40
C LEU A 10 4.39 3.31 -3.74
N VAL A 11 5.27 2.86 -4.64
CA VAL A 11 4.88 2.25 -5.93
C VAL A 11 4.15 0.93 -5.68
N GLY A 12 4.67 0.08 -4.79
CA GLY A 12 4.02 -1.19 -4.42
C GLY A 12 2.62 -0.98 -3.82
N GLY A 13 2.46 -0.01 -2.92
CA GLY A 13 1.16 0.35 -2.35
C GLY A 13 0.19 0.88 -3.39
N THR A 14 0.66 1.71 -4.33
CA THR A 14 -0.18 2.24 -5.43
C THR A 14 -0.66 1.13 -6.37
N VAL A 15 0.22 0.18 -6.72
CA VAL A 15 -0.14 -0.98 -7.53
C VAL A 15 -1.13 -1.90 -6.80
N ALA A 16 -0.90 -2.15 -5.50
CA ALA A 16 -1.80 -2.96 -4.69
C ALA A 16 -3.20 -2.33 -4.56
N LEU A 17 -3.28 -1.00 -4.41
CA LEU A 17 -4.54 -0.25 -4.42
C LEU A 17 -5.28 -0.38 -5.76
N ALA A 18 -4.57 -0.25 -6.88
CA ALA A 18 -5.17 -0.40 -8.20
C ALA A 18 -5.73 -1.81 -8.41
N LEU A 19 -5.03 -2.85 -7.96
CA LEU A 19 -5.50 -4.24 -7.99
C LEU A 19 -6.74 -4.44 -7.10
N LEU A 20 -6.77 -3.81 -5.93
CA LEU A 20 -7.93 -3.85 -5.04
C LEU A 20 -9.15 -3.19 -5.68
N ILE A 21 -8.99 -2.02 -6.30
CA ILE A 21 -10.08 -1.35 -7.03
C ILE A 21 -10.56 -2.23 -8.20
N TYR A 22 -9.64 -2.79 -8.98
CA TYR A 22 -9.97 -3.70 -10.08
C TYR A 22 -10.76 -4.93 -9.59
N ALA A 23 -10.35 -5.54 -8.47
CA ALA A 23 -11.04 -6.67 -7.88
C ALA A 23 -12.46 -6.32 -7.43
N ILE A 24 -12.67 -5.13 -6.85
CA ILE A 24 -14.01 -4.66 -6.44
C ILE A 24 -14.90 -4.40 -7.66
N VAL A 25 -14.37 -3.76 -8.71
CA VAL A 25 -15.14 -3.43 -9.93
C VAL A 25 -15.52 -4.70 -10.70
N THR A 26 -14.60 -5.66 -10.83
CA THR A 26 -14.85 -6.91 -11.58
C THR A 26 -15.70 -7.92 -10.82
N ALA A 27 -15.68 -7.88 -9.49
CA ALA A 27 -16.54 -8.73 -8.66
C ALA A 27 -17.96 -8.17 -8.50
N TYR A 28 -18.26 -6.98 -9.02
CA TYR A 28 -19.62 -6.43 -8.92
C TYR A 28 -20.59 -7.18 -9.86
N PRO A 29 -21.78 -7.60 -9.40
CA PRO A 29 -22.41 -7.29 -8.10
C PRO A 29 -22.10 -8.29 -6.96
N ASP A 30 -21.52 -9.44 -7.26
CA ASP A 30 -21.27 -10.54 -6.32
C ASP A 30 -19.91 -10.38 -5.60
N ILE A 31 -19.82 -9.36 -4.76
CA ILE A 31 -18.57 -8.98 -4.10
C ILE A 31 -18.19 -10.06 -3.08
N ASN A 32 -17.13 -10.81 -3.36
CA ASN A 32 -16.57 -11.75 -2.40
C ASN A 32 -15.74 -11.01 -1.32
N HIS A 33 -16.39 -10.72 -0.20
CA HIS A 33 -15.82 -9.94 0.91
C HIS A 33 -14.57 -10.59 1.52
N SER A 34 -14.49 -11.93 1.48
CA SER A 34 -13.34 -12.69 1.98
C SER A 34 -12.10 -12.47 1.11
N GLY A 35 -12.29 -12.42 -0.22
CA GLY A 35 -11.23 -12.08 -1.16
C GLY A 35 -10.76 -10.63 -1.06
N ALA A 36 -11.68 -9.69 -0.81
CA ALA A 36 -11.34 -8.27 -0.67
C ALA A 36 -10.39 -8.00 0.51
N LEU A 37 -10.59 -8.67 1.66
CA LEU A 37 -9.71 -8.55 2.83
C LEU A 37 -8.26 -8.94 2.53
N PHE A 38 -8.05 -9.94 1.66
CA PHE A 38 -6.71 -10.36 1.25
C PHE A 38 -5.96 -9.27 0.47
N TYR A 39 -6.67 -8.39 -0.25
CA TYR A 39 -6.07 -7.25 -0.92
C TYR A 39 -5.96 -6.01 -0.01
N ILE A 40 -6.90 -5.83 0.92
CA ILE A 40 -6.91 -4.70 1.86
C ILE A 40 -5.69 -4.73 2.79
N LEU A 41 -5.40 -5.89 3.41
CA LEU A 41 -4.31 -6.05 4.38
C LEU A 41 -2.92 -5.68 3.82
N PRO A 42 -2.45 -6.23 2.68
CA PRO A 42 -1.16 -5.88 2.12
C PRO A 42 -1.13 -4.44 1.59
N THR A 43 -2.24 -3.91 1.07
CA THR A 43 -2.31 -2.51 0.64
C THR A 43 -2.09 -1.57 1.82
N LEU A 44 -2.80 -1.80 2.94
CA LEU A 44 -2.62 -1.03 4.17
C LEU A 44 -1.20 -1.17 4.75
N ALA A 45 -0.65 -2.38 4.76
CA ALA A 45 0.70 -2.63 5.25
C ALA A 45 1.77 -1.89 4.41
N LEU A 46 1.64 -1.91 3.09
CA LEU A 46 2.56 -1.21 2.18
C LEU A 46 2.46 0.31 2.33
N TYR A 47 1.25 0.88 2.41
CA TYR A 47 1.07 2.30 2.67
C TYR A 47 1.56 2.72 4.07
N TYR A 48 1.38 1.87 5.09
CA TYR A 48 1.91 2.12 6.42
C TYR A 48 3.44 2.11 6.44
N MET A 49 4.07 1.14 5.77
CA MET A 49 5.53 1.11 5.62
C MET A 49 6.06 2.31 4.83
N ALA A 50 5.36 2.72 3.78
CA ALA A 50 5.67 3.94 3.03
C ALA A 50 5.60 5.18 3.95
N PHE A 51 4.53 5.33 4.73
CA PHE A 51 4.38 6.44 5.68
C PHE A 51 5.48 6.48 6.75
N LYS A 52 5.81 5.31 7.31
CA LYS A 52 6.87 5.18 8.33
C LYS A 52 8.25 5.49 7.74
N THR A 53 8.53 5.03 6.53
CA THR A 53 9.80 5.31 5.85
C THR A 53 9.91 6.78 5.40
N TYR A 54 8.79 7.42 5.04
CA TYR A 54 8.74 8.87 4.80
C TYR A 54 9.10 9.67 6.05
N HIS A 55 8.47 9.36 7.19
CA HIS A 55 8.78 10.01 8.46
C HIS A 55 10.22 9.76 8.90
N ALA A 56 10.73 8.54 8.76
CA ALA A 56 12.12 8.22 9.07
C ALA A 56 13.13 8.97 8.17
N LYS A 57 12.78 9.24 6.89
CA LYS A 57 13.61 10.07 6.00
C LYS A 57 13.57 11.53 6.41
N LYS A 58 12.40 12.05 6.78
CA LYS A 58 12.21 13.42 7.22
C LYS A 58 12.94 13.74 8.54
N ASP A 59 12.95 12.81 9.49
CA ASP A 59 13.71 12.94 10.75
C ASP A 59 15.23 12.92 10.51
N SER A 60 15.70 12.13 9.53
CA SER A 60 17.13 12.09 9.17
C SER A 60 17.61 13.30 8.37
N GLU A 61 16.70 14.07 7.77
CA GLU A 61 17.01 15.35 7.09
C GLU A 61 16.97 16.55 8.05
N LEU A 62 16.46 16.35 9.28
CA LEU A 62 16.41 17.34 10.36
C LEU A 62 17.57 17.20 11.36
N MET A 63 18.50 16.26 11.13
CA MET A 63 19.77 16.10 11.85
C MET A 63 20.94 16.61 11.01
#